data_AF-A0A945MID5-F1
#
_entry.id   AF-A0A945MID5-F1
#
_cell.length_a   1.000
_cell.length_b   1.000
_cell.length_c   1.000
_cell.angle_alpha   90.00
_cell.angle_beta   90.00
_cell.angle_gamma   90.00
#
_symmetry.space_group_name_H-M   'P 1'
#
loop_
_entity.id
_entity.type
_entity.pdbx_description
1 polymer ?
#
loop_
_entity_poly.entity_id
_entity_poly.type
_entity_poly.pdbx_seq_one_letter_code
_entity_poly.pdbx_strand_id
1 'polypeptide(L)'
;EAISSEYPDGVQIEVTSPGIDAPLVHPFQFKKNIGRSLNIKIFEELEPFLVKLTNVFDDSFEGTLDSGVKSCYNFNEVESANIEIKF
;
A
#
# COMPACT_ATOMS: atom_id res chain seq x y z
N GLU A 1 -13.91 12.74 -41.63
CA GLU A 1 -14.28 11.90 -40.47
C GLU A 1 -13.62 10.54 -40.62
N ALA A 2 -12.65 10.18 -39.77
CA ALA A 2 -11.90 8.93 -39.88
C ALA A 2 -11.39 8.44 -38.51
N ILE A 3 -12.27 8.43 -37.50
CA ILE A 3 -11.95 7.89 -36.16
C ILE A 3 -12.59 6.51 -35.95
N SER A 4 -13.49 6.09 -36.85
CA SER A 4 -14.34 4.91 -36.66
C SER A 4 -13.71 3.59 -37.14
N SER A 5 -12.60 3.61 -37.88
CA SER A 5 -11.97 2.39 -38.42
C SER A 5 -10.91 1.77 -37.50
N GLU A 6 -10.40 2.51 -36.52
CA GLU A 6 -9.30 2.04 -35.66
C GLU A 6 -9.78 1.37 -34.36
N TYR A 7 -11.03 1.57 -33.96
CA TYR A 7 -11.61 0.99 -32.74
C TYR A 7 -13.03 0.47 -33.00
N PRO A 8 -13.19 -0.66 -33.71
CA PRO A 8 -14.50 -1.16 -34.15
C PRO A 8 -15.45 -1.53 -32.99
N ASP A 9 -14.91 -1.88 -31.82
CA ASP A 9 -15.67 -2.17 -30.60
C ASP A 9 -15.67 -1.02 -29.58
N GLY A 10 -15.11 0.15 -29.95
CA GLY A 10 -14.83 1.24 -29.03
C GLY A 10 -13.66 0.92 -28.07
N VAL A 11 -13.06 1.96 -27.51
CA VAL A 11 -12.02 1.80 -26.47
C VAL A 11 -12.40 2.65 -25.27
N GLN A 12 -12.43 2.04 -24.09
CA GLN A 12 -12.61 2.75 -22.83
C GLN A 12 -11.23 3.05 -22.27
N ILE A 13 -10.86 4.32 -22.26
CA ILE A 13 -9.62 4.80 -21.65
C ILE A 13 -9.96 5.26 -20.24
N GLU A 14 -9.59 4.48 -19.24
CA GLU A 14 -9.72 4.88 -17.85
C GLU A 14 -8.41 5.56 -17.42
N VAL A 15 -8.48 6.88 -17.24
CA VAL A 15 -7.36 7.68 -16.76
C VAL A 15 -7.53 7.85 -15.26
N THR A 16 -6.99 6.92 -14.48
CA THR A 16 -6.84 7.13 -13.04
C THR A 16 -5.63 8.02 -12.80
N SER A 17 -5.81 9.13 -12.09
CA SER A 17 -4.65 9.80 -11.49
C SER A 17 -3.89 8.77 -10.66
N PRO A 18 -2.55 8.76 -10.63
CA PRO A 18 -1.81 8.05 -9.60
C PRO A 18 -2.09 8.82 -8.32
N GLY A 19 -3.27 8.58 -7.76
CA GLY A 19 -3.68 9.07 -6.45
C GLY A 19 -2.60 8.58 -5.51
N ILE A 20 -1.95 9.52 -4.85
CA ILE A 20 -1.13 9.22 -3.69
C ILE A 20 -2.00 8.32 -2.81
N ASP A 21 -1.67 7.03 -2.72
CA ASP A 21 -2.55 6.08 -2.05
C ASP A 21 -2.73 6.59 -0.61
N ALA A 22 -3.98 6.69 -0.16
CA ALA A 22 -4.26 7.36 1.10
C ALA A 22 -3.52 6.64 2.23
N PRO A 23 -2.89 7.38 3.16
CA PRO A 23 -2.21 6.75 4.26
C PRO A 23 -3.19 5.86 5.04
N LEU A 24 -2.70 4.69 5.43
CA LEU A 24 -3.35 3.77 6.33
C LEU A 24 -3.31 4.41 7.72
N VAL A 25 -4.42 5.02 8.12
CA VAL A 25 -4.60 5.69 9.42
C VAL A 25 -5.26 4.73 10.42
N HIS A 26 -6.06 3.78 9.95
CA HIS A 26 -6.89 2.92 10.79
C HIS A 26 -6.54 1.43 10.68
N PRO A 27 -6.62 0.64 11.78
CA PRO A 27 -6.29 -0.78 11.80
C PRO A 27 -7.06 -1.63 10.78
N PHE A 28 -8.32 -1.27 10.49
CA PHE A 28 -9.13 -1.99 9.52
C PHE A 28 -8.57 -1.89 8.09
N GLN A 29 -7.86 -0.80 7.77
CA GLN A 29 -7.26 -0.64 6.45
C GLN A 29 -6.05 -1.57 6.30
N PHE A 30 -5.26 -1.75 7.36
CA PHE A 30 -4.21 -2.77 7.40
C PHE A 30 -4.80 -4.17 7.24
N LYS A 31 -5.89 -4.50 7.97
CA LYS A 31 -6.57 -5.81 7.84
C LYS A 31 -7.01 -6.10 6.39
N LYS A 32 -7.40 -5.07 5.61
CA LYS A 32 -7.77 -5.21 4.18
C LYS A 32 -6.57 -5.42 3.25
N ASN A 33 -5.36 -5.08 3.68
CA ASN A 33 -4.14 -5.10 2.87
C ASN A 33 -3.15 -6.19 3.30
N ILE A 34 -3.63 -7.22 4.02
CA ILE A 34 -2.81 -8.40 4.36
C ILE A 34 -2.31 -9.06 3.07
N GLY A 35 -1.01 -9.30 2.99
CA GLY A 35 -0.32 -9.85 1.82
C GLY A 35 0.28 -8.80 0.88
N ARG A 36 -0.04 -7.51 1.05
CA ARG A 36 0.55 -6.40 0.28
C ARG A 36 1.82 -5.87 0.96
N SER A 37 2.68 -5.25 0.16
CA SER A 37 3.81 -4.46 0.68
C SER A 37 3.33 -3.07 1.07
N LEU A 38 3.70 -2.65 2.26
CA LEU A 38 3.42 -1.35 2.82
C LEU A 38 4.74 -0.60 2.99
N ASN A 39 4.76 0.67 2.62
CA ASN A 39 5.81 1.59 2.97
C ASN A 39 5.44 2.30 4.27
N ILE A 40 6.15 2.00 5.36
CA ILE A 40 5.82 2.47 6.71
C ILE A 40 6.93 3.37 7.22
N LYS A 41 6.52 4.48 7.83
CA LYS A 41 7.39 5.40 8.55
C LYS A 41 7.01 5.36 10.02
N ILE A 42 7.97 4.99 10.87
CA ILE A 42 7.81 5.02 12.33
C ILE A 42 8.56 6.20 12.91
N PHE A 43 8.19 6.67 14.10
CA PHE A 43 8.86 7.82 14.73
C PHE A 43 10.34 7.56 15.06
N GLU A 44 10.70 6.29 15.27
CA GLU A 44 12.07 5.87 15.62
C GLU A 44 13.01 5.89 14.40
N GLU A 45 12.49 5.74 13.18
CA GLU A 45 13.27 5.72 11.94
C GLU A 45 13.12 7.03 11.16
N LEU A 46 14.24 7.52 10.62
CA LEU A 46 14.25 8.70 9.77
C LEU A 46 13.65 8.43 8.39
N GLU A 47 13.91 7.24 7.84
CA GLU A 47 13.48 6.86 6.49
C GLU A 47 12.34 5.84 6.54
N PRO A 48 11.36 5.95 5.62
CA PRO A 48 10.30 4.97 5.49
C PRO A 48 10.87 3.66 4.91
N PHE A 49 10.40 2.53 5.40
CA PHE A 49 10.85 1.21 4.97
C PHE A 49 9.70 0.35 4.45
N LEU A 50 10.05 -0.57 3.58
CA LEU A 50 9.10 -1.51 3.00
C LEU A 50 8.91 -2.73 3.91
N VAL A 51 7.67 -3.03 4.24
CA VAL A 51 7.31 -4.24 4.96
C VAL A 51 6.11 -4.93 4.32
N LYS A 52 6.21 -6.24 4.13
CA LYS A 52 5.13 -7.05 3.63
C LYS A 52 4.20 -7.45 4.76
N LEU A 53 2.99 -6.91 4.75
CA LEU A 53 2.00 -7.17 5.79
C LEU A 53 1.63 -8.65 5.79
N THR A 54 1.87 -9.33 6.91
CA THR A 54 1.62 -10.77 7.05
C THR A 54 0.41 -11.03 7.92
N ASN A 55 0.26 -10.27 9.00
CA ASN A 55 -0.86 -10.40 9.92
C ASN A 55 -1.16 -9.05 10.58
N VAL A 56 -2.40 -8.87 11.07
CA VAL A 56 -2.82 -7.62 11.72
C VAL A 56 -3.64 -7.95 12.95
N PHE A 57 -3.20 -7.43 14.09
CA PHE A 57 -3.89 -7.48 15.38
C PHE A 57 -4.68 -6.20 15.61
N ASP A 58 -5.31 -6.08 16.78
CA ASP A 58 -6.11 -4.90 17.10
C ASP A 58 -5.28 -3.66 17.40
N ASP A 59 -4.11 -3.82 18.05
CA ASP A 59 -3.19 -2.72 18.42
C ASP A 59 -1.86 -2.75 17.66
N SER A 60 -1.57 -3.83 16.94
CA SER A 60 -0.28 -4.01 16.25
C SER A 60 -0.45 -4.76 14.94
N PHE A 61 0.60 -4.80 14.14
CA PHE A 61 0.66 -5.61 12.93
C PHE A 61 2.00 -6.31 12.78
N GLU A 62 1.97 -7.46 12.12
CA GLU A 62 3.14 -8.25 11.76
C GLU A 62 3.45 -8.04 10.28
N GLY A 63 4.71 -7.78 10.01
CA GLY A 63 5.23 -7.63 8.67
C GLY A 63 6.55 -8.37 8.48
N THR A 64 6.81 -8.78 7.24
CA THR A 64 8.10 -9.34 6.84
C THR A 64 8.85 -8.29 6.02
N LEU A 65 10.04 -7.89 6.44
CA LEU A 65 10.89 -6.98 5.68
C LEU A 65 11.46 -7.68 4.44
N ASP A 66 12.00 -6.92 3.50
CA ASP A 66 12.67 -7.46 2.30
C ASP A 66 13.85 -8.38 2.65
N SER A 67 14.48 -8.18 3.81
CA SER A 67 15.52 -9.07 4.35
C SER A 67 15.01 -10.45 4.80
N GLY A 68 13.69 -10.70 4.76
CA GLY A 68 13.05 -11.93 5.25
C GLY A 68 12.85 -11.98 6.77
N VAL A 69 13.20 -10.91 7.48
CA VAL A 69 13.00 -10.78 8.92
C VAL A 69 11.54 -10.43 9.20
N LYS A 70 10.90 -11.19 10.09
CA LYS A 70 9.57 -10.86 10.60
C LYS A 70 9.69 -9.90 11.77
N SER A 71 8.98 -8.79 11.69
CA SER A 71 8.93 -7.76 12.72
C SER A 71 7.49 -7.41 13.04
N CYS A 72 7.22 -7.15 14.32
CA CYS A 72 5.95 -6.66 14.81
C CYS A 72 6.07 -5.17 15.10
N TYR A 73 5.08 -4.38 14.67
CA TYR A 73 5.05 -2.93 14.86
C TYR A 73 3.72 -2.51 15.49
N ASN A 74 3.76 -1.55 16.42
CA ASN A 74 2.54 -1.01 17.01
C ASN A 74 2.01 0.17 16.19
N PHE A 75 0.69 0.31 16.07
CA PHE A 75 0.10 1.45 15.37
C PHE A 75 0.46 2.80 16.01
N ASN A 76 0.73 2.83 17.32
CA ASN A 76 1.15 4.05 18.02
C ASN A 76 2.55 4.54 17.61
N GLU A 77 3.40 3.65 17.10
CA GLU A 77 4.77 3.97 16.69
C GLU A 77 4.84 4.40 15.22
N VAL A 78 3.76 4.16 14.45
CA VAL A 78 3.66 4.50 13.03
C VAL A 78 3.26 5.97 12.88
N GLU A 79 4.15 6.76 12.30
CA GLU A 79 3.86 8.13 11.88
C GLU A 79 2.99 8.13 10.61
N SER A 80 3.29 7.25 9.65
CA SER A 80 2.56 7.14 8.38
C SER A 80 2.77 5.78 7.73
N ALA A 81 1.74 5.23 7.10
CA ALA A 81 1.84 3.98 6.35
C ALA A 81 1.12 4.10 5.02
N ASN A 82 1.74 3.70 3.92
CA ASN A 82 1.16 3.75 2.58
C ASN A 82 1.31 2.40 1.89
N ILE A 83 0.43 2.06 0.96
CA ILE A 83 0.56 0.82 0.19
C ILE A 83 1.58 1.05 -0.92
N GLU A 84 2.52 0.12 -1.11
CA GLU A 84 3.42 0.15 -2.26
C GLU A 84 2.67 -0.34 -3.50
N ILE A 85 2.40 0.57 -4.44
CA ILE A 85 1.90 0.23 -5.77
C ILE A 85 3.10 0.08 -6.71
N LYS A 86 3.30 -1.12 -7.23
CA LYS A 86 4.19 -1.35 -8.37
C LYS A 86 3.33 -1.34 -9.63
N PHE A 87 3.59 -0.37 -10.50
CA PHE A 87 2.97 -0.26 -11.83
C PHE A 87 3.72 -1.11 -12.85
#